data_AF-A0A383AWZ9-F1
#
_entry.id   AF-A0A383AWZ9-F1
#
_cell.length_a   1.000
_cell.length_b   1.000
_cell.length_c   1.000
_cell.angle_alpha   90.00
_cell.angle_beta   90.00
_cell.angle_gamma   90.00
#
_symmetry.space_group_name_H-M   'P 1'
#
loop_
_entity.id
_entity.type
_entity.pdbx_description
1 polymer ?
#
loop_
_entity_poly.entity_id
_entity_poly.type
_entity_poly.pdbx_seq_one_letter_code
_entity_poly.pdbx_strand_id
1 'polypeptide(L)'
;MKNMKWIYYGFGAFIGFICGTVIEFIFYLLEQSGNRVISNMVRDYGVLGRFIAEMVSNLPYMGIALGVIMIYWLFPDVVGDKTKPSER
;
A
#
# COMPACT_ATOMS: atom_id res chain seq x y z
N MET A 1 -6.56 11.71 -24.12
CA MET A 1 -6.66 11.89 -22.65
C MET A 1 -6.89 10.59 -21.86
N LYS A 2 -7.61 9.58 -22.40
CA LYS A 2 -7.84 8.28 -21.73
C LYS A 2 -6.55 7.49 -21.39
N ASN A 3 -5.55 7.53 -22.27
CA ASN A 3 -4.29 6.80 -22.07
C ASN A 3 -3.41 7.39 -20.95
N MET A 4 -3.43 8.71 -20.76
CA MET A 4 -2.69 9.36 -19.67
C MET A 4 -3.23 8.93 -18.30
N LYS A 5 -4.56 8.84 -18.15
CA LYS A 5 -5.20 8.36 -16.90
C LYS A 5 -4.71 6.99 -16.48
N TRP A 6 -4.63 6.05 -17.43
CA TRP A 6 -4.14 4.70 -17.19
C TRP A 6 -2.67 4.66 -16.78
N ILE A 7 -1.84 5.53 -17.35
CA ILE A 7 -0.43 5.64 -16.97
C ILE A 7 -0.29 6.17 -15.54
N TYR A 8 -1.08 7.17 -15.14
CA TYR A 8 -1.06 7.70 -13.77
C TYR A 8 -1.55 6.67 -12.75
N TYR A 9 -2.63 5.96 -13.04
CA TYR A 9 -3.09 4.86 -12.18
C TYR A 9 -2.06 3.73 -12.09
N GLY A 10 -1.43 3.36 -13.20
CA GLY A 10 -0.35 2.37 -13.23
C GLY A 10 0.85 2.81 -12.40
N PHE A 11 1.24 4.09 -12.49
CA PHE A 11 2.33 4.67 -11.70
C PHE A 11 2.01 4.69 -10.20
N GLY A 12 0.78 5.06 -9.83
CA GLY A 12 0.31 5.01 -8.44
C GLY A 12 0.27 3.60 -7.87
N ALA A 13 -0.28 2.65 -8.63
CA ALA A 13 -0.30 1.24 -8.27
C ALA A 13 1.12 0.68 -8.11
N PHE A 14 2.04 1.05 -9.00
CA PHE A 14 3.43 0.59 -8.98
C PHE A 14 4.20 1.12 -7.77
N ILE A 15 4.09 2.42 -7.48
CA ILE A 15 4.71 3.01 -6.28
C ILE A 15 4.09 2.41 -5.01
N GLY A 16 2.77 2.29 -4.97
CA GLY A 16 2.05 1.68 -3.85
C GLY A 16 2.47 0.24 -3.61
N PHE A 17 2.66 -0.55 -4.68
CA PHE A 17 3.17 -1.91 -4.62
C PHE A 17 4.59 -1.95 -4.05
N ILE A 18 5.53 -1.20 -4.64
CA ILE A 18 6.92 -1.19 -4.17
C ILE A 18 7.00 -0.74 -2.71
N CYS A 19 6.22 0.26 -2.32
CA CYS A 19 6.15 0.69 -0.93
C CYS A 19 5.68 -0.44 0.01
N GLY A 20 4.60 -1.14 -0.36
CA GLY A 20 4.11 -2.29 0.41
C GLY A 20 5.10 -3.45 0.47
N THR A 21 5.74 -3.79 -0.65
CA THR A 21 6.77 -4.85 -0.72
C THR A 21 8.01 -4.50 0.10
N VAL A 22 8.43 -3.24 0.15
CA VAL A 22 9.55 -2.80 0.99
C VAL A 22 9.21 -2.96 2.47
N ILE A 23 7.99 -2.64 2.89
CA ILE A 23 7.57 -2.82 4.28
C ILE A 23 7.51 -4.31 4.64
N GLU A 24 6.93 -5.14 3.76
CA GLU A 24 6.93 -6.60 3.91
C GLU A 24 8.36 -7.15 4.05
N PHE A 25 9.29 -6.67 3.22
CA PHE A 25 10.69 -7.06 3.24
C PHE A 25 11.41 -6.63 4.53
N ILE A 26 11.13 -5.43 5.05
CA ILE A 26 11.67 -4.96 6.33
C ILE A 26 11.19 -5.87 7.47
N PHE A 27 9.91 -6.25 7.48
CA PHE A 27 9.36 -7.17 8.49
C PHE A 27 9.98 -8.57 8.38
N TYR A 28 10.17 -9.08 7.16
CA TYR A 28 10.87 -10.34 6.92
C TYR A 28 12.31 -10.30 7.46
N LEU A 29 13.05 -9.21 7.22
CA LEU A 29 14.39 -9.02 7.77
C LEU A 29 14.41 -8.86 9.31
N LEU A 30 13.39 -8.23 9.88
CA LEU A 30 13.20 -8.14 11.34
C LEU A 30 12.93 -9.53 11.94
N GLU A 31 12.23 -10.41 11.23
CA GLU A 31 12.01 -11.80 11.65
C GLU A 31 13.31 -12.62 11.54
N GLN A 32 14.06 -12.45 10.46
CA GLN A 32 15.27 -13.22 10.17
C GLN A 32 16.49 -12.81 11.02
N SER A 33 16.60 -11.53 11.41
CA SER A 33 17.74 -10.99 12.16
C SER A 33 17.83 -11.43 13.63
N GLY A 34 16.95 -12.32 14.10
CA GLY A 34 17.12 -13.02 15.38
C GLY A 34 16.90 -12.17 16.64
N ASN A 35 16.62 -10.87 16.51
CA ASN A 35 15.82 -10.19 17.52
C ASN A 35 14.42 -10.76 17.35
N ARG A 36 14.05 -11.77 18.14
CA ARG A 36 12.74 -12.44 18.12
C ARG A 36 11.64 -11.44 18.52
N VAL A 37 11.44 -10.35 17.79
CA VAL A 37 10.35 -9.41 18.02
C VAL A 37 9.06 -10.11 17.69
N ILE A 38 8.97 -10.80 16.55
CA ILE A 38 7.80 -11.60 16.20
C ILE A 38 7.70 -12.86 17.06
N SER A 39 8.79 -13.54 17.42
CA SER A 39 8.72 -14.76 18.23
C SER A 39 8.52 -14.52 19.74
N ASN A 40 8.97 -13.39 20.32
CA ASN A 40 8.57 -12.95 21.66
C ASN A 40 7.21 -12.24 21.63
N MET A 41 6.84 -11.48 20.59
CA MET A 41 5.50 -10.88 20.47
C MET A 41 4.42 -11.91 20.11
N VAL A 42 4.70 -12.98 19.38
CA VAL A 42 3.78 -14.13 19.24
C VAL A 42 3.70 -14.92 20.54
N ARG A 43 4.70 -14.84 21.42
CA ARG A 43 4.70 -15.51 22.71
C ARG A 43 4.05 -14.67 23.83
N ASP A 44 4.17 -13.35 23.81
CA ASP A 44 3.57 -12.38 24.75
C ASP A 44 2.25 -11.79 24.27
N TYR A 45 2.09 -11.58 22.96
CA TYR A 45 0.90 -10.99 22.30
C TYR A 45 0.15 -11.97 21.38
N GLY A 46 0.63 -13.21 21.20
CA GLY A 46 -0.13 -14.34 20.64
C GLY A 46 -0.76 -14.07 19.28
N VAL A 47 -2.03 -13.68 19.33
CA VAL A 47 -2.91 -13.36 18.20
C VAL A 47 -2.46 -12.09 17.46
N LEU A 48 -1.96 -11.07 18.17
CA LEU A 48 -1.56 -9.79 17.56
C LEU A 48 -0.30 -9.91 16.70
N GLY A 49 0.68 -10.71 17.12
CA GLY A 49 1.88 -10.97 16.31
C GLY A 49 1.54 -11.72 15.01
N ARG A 50 0.64 -12.70 15.09
CA ARG A 50 0.13 -13.43 13.92
C ARG A 50 -0.70 -12.51 13.00
N PHE A 51 -1.53 -11.66 13.59
CA PHE A 51 -2.35 -10.69 12.87
C PHE A 51 -1.51 -9.65 12.12
N ILE A 52 -0.45 -9.12 12.74
CA ILE A 52 0.44 -8.18 12.07
C ILE A 52 1.23 -8.87 10.95
N ALA A 53 1.70 -10.10 11.15
CA ALA A 53 2.39 -10.85 10.09
C ALA A 53 1.47 -11.08 8.87
N GLU A 54 0.21 -11.41 9.12
CA GLU A 54 -0.79 -11.66 8.07
C GLU A 54 -1.23 -10.35 7.38
N MET A 55 -1.35 -9.24 8.13
CA MET A 55 -1.55 -7.90 7.54
C MET A 55 -0.36 -7.46 6.70
N VAL A 56 0.87 -7.71 7.15
CA VAL A 56 2.10 -7.32 6.45
C VAL A 56 2.30 -8.13 5.19
N SER A 57 1.95 -9.42 5.19
CA SER A 57 1.96 -10.24 3.97
C SER A 57 0.92 -9.76 2.94
N ASN A 58 -0.20 -9.17 3.40
CA ASN A 58 -1.21 -8.56 2.52
C ASN A 58 -0.97 -7.07 2.25
N LEU A 59 0.06 -6.46 2.83
CA LEU A 59 0.38 -5.04 2.68
C LEU A 59 0.72 -4.63 1.25
N PRO A 60 1.38 -5.45 0.39
CA PRO A 60 1.61 -5.09 -1.01
C PRO A 60 0.30 -4.90 -1.78
N TYR A 61 -0.69 -5.75 -1.53
CA TYR A 61 -2.02 -5.65 -2.14
C TYR A 61 -2.76 -4.41 -1.65
N MET A 62 -2.69 -4.13 -0.34
CA MET A 62 -3.22 -2.88 0.21
C MET A 62 -2.47 -1.66 -0.33
N GLY A 63 -1.16 -1.76 -0.52
CA GLY A 63 -0.31 -0.71 -1.07
C GLY A 63 -0.69 -0.36 -2.51
N ILE A 64 -0.99 -1.35 -3.35
CA ILE A 64 -1.55 -1.13 -4.69
C ILE A 64 -2.87 -0.35 -4.59
N ALA A 65 -3.81 -0.80 -3.78
CA ALA A 65 -5.12 -0.18 -3.65
C ALA A 65 -5.01 1.27 -3.15
N LEU A 66 -4.18 1.50 -2.12
CA LEU A 66 -3.94 2.83 -1.56
C LEU A 66 -3.16 3.73 -2.53
N GLY A 67 -2.22 3.20 -3.31
CA GLY A 67 -1.49 3.94 -4.33
C GLY A 67 -2.40 4.42 -5.47
N VAL A 68 -3.37 3.60 -5.87
CA VAL A 68 -4.41 3.98 -6.83
C VAL A 68 -5.33 5.06 -6.27
N ILE A 69 -5.77 4.92 -5.00
CA ILE A 69 -6.60 5.92 -4.32
C ILE A 69 -5.84 7.25 -4.16
N MET A 70 -4.55 7.19 -3.81
CA MET A 70 -3.71 8.37 -3.66
C MET A 70 -3.63 9.17 -4.96
N ILE A 71 -3.43 8.50 -6.10
CA ILE A 71 -3.42 9.16 -7.41
C ILE A 71 -4.79 9.74 -7.76
N TYR A 72 -5.88 9.05 -7.41
CA TYR A 72 -7.23 9.57 -7.60
C TYR A 72 -7.49 10.88 -6.83
N TRP A 73 -6.96 10.97 -5.60
CA TRP A 73 -7.06 12.18 -4.76
C TRP A 73 -6.08 13.29 -5.14
N LEU A 74 -4.86 12.94 -5.54
CA LEU A 74 -3.79 13.90 -5.82
C LEU A 74 -3.93 14.52 -7.21
N PHE A 75 -4.46 13.77 -8.17
CA PHE A 75 -4.65 14.23 -9.55
C PHE A 75 -6.11 14.09 -10.03
N PRO A 76 -7.09 14.69 -9.33
CA PRO A 76 -8.50 14.60 -9.70
C PRO A 76 -8.76 15.23 -11.08
N ASP A 77 -7.98 16.23 -11.48
CA ASP A 77 -8.10 16.89 -12.79
C ASP A 77 -7.60 16.03 -13.97
N VAL A 78 -6.59 15.19 -13.71
CA VAL A 78 -6.00 14.32 -14.74
C VAL A 78 -6.77 13.01 -14.81
N VAL A 79 -7.17 12.49 -13.65
CA VAL A 79 -7.66 11.11 -13.46
C VAL A 79 -9.17 11.07 -13.25
N GLY A 80 -9.72 12.00 -12.46
CA GLY A 80 -11.16 12.18 -12.30
C GLY A 80 -11.82 12.49 -13.63
N ASP A 81 -12.93 11.82 -13.91
CA ASP A 81 -13.80 12.26 -14.99
C ASP A 81 -14.39 13.59 -14.57
N LYS A 82 -14.28 14.60 -15.44
CA LYS A 82 -14.80 15.94 -15.15
C LYS A 82 -16.33 15.87 -15.09
N THR A 83 -16.90 15.45 -13.97
CA THR A 83 -18.14 16.07 -13.49
C THR A 83 -17.77 17.45 -12.96
N LYS A 84 -17.45 18.36 -13.88
CA LYS A 84 -17.59 19.79 -13.59
C LYS A 84 -19.10 20.08 -13.50
N PRO A 85 -19.47 21.08 -12.70
CA PRO A 85 -20.22 22.15 -13.31
C PRO A 85 -19.33 23.38 -13.43
N SER A 86 -19.40 23.98 -14.61
CA SER A 86 -19.20 25.41 -14.81
C SER A 86 -20.12 26.21 -13.89
N GLU A 87 -19.63 27.34 -13.39
CA GLU A 87 -20.28 28.48 -12.67
C GLU A 87 -19.57 28.73 -11.33
N ARG A 88 -19.11 29.94 -10.99
CA ARG A 88 -19.16 31.26 -11.62
C ARG A 88 -18.10 32.12 -10.93
#